data_AF-F9N5W6-F1
#
_entry.id   AF-F9N5W6-F1
#
_cell.length_a   1.000
_cell.length_b   1.000
_cell.length_c   1.000
_cell.angle_alpha   90.00
_cell.angle_beta   90.00
_cell.angle_gamma   90.00
#
_symmetry.space_group_name_H-M   'P 1'
#
loop_
_entity.id
_entity.type
_entity.pdbx_description
1 polymer ?
#
loop_
_entity_poly.entity_id
_entity_poly.type
_entity_poly.pdbx_seq_one_letter_code
_entity_poly.pdbx_strand_id
1 'polypeptide(L)'
;MKIQRLIMAALMGGAMMIPVWAAPTDANPAGNSNLMITADQLTYDGVSGRAEVKGSVVITKDDKTMTGAIGWYNTNTQEGYLTGGVSMIGTNMSMAASEVHVLHNQQFDATGNVHLQKDDRQLYGDHVNYNTETGYGEIIGNGQLMVADNILTGEHITAFTNEISATAKGNVTVSSTSRNINATADEAVYTQTPNQNDGVAYLKGNARAVQNGNVLEAPELKIQLSDNSAETLGGRSTLIITPK
;
A
#
# COMPACT_ATOMS: atom_id res chain seq x y z
N MET A 1 -19.17 -11.48 24.21
CA MET A 1 -18.85 -10.10 23.78
C MET A 1 -18.77 -10.13 22.26
N LYS A 2 -19.66 -9.45 21.52
CA LYS A 2 -19.61 -9.45 20.05
C LYS A 2 -18.53 -8.47 19.61
N ILE A 3 -17.32 -8.96 19.38
CA ILE A 3 -16.24 -8.17 18.80
C ILE A 3 -16.64 -7.92 17.34
N GLN A 4 -16.86 -6.66 16.98
CA GLN A 4 -17.23 -6.29 15.62
C GLN A 4 -15.97 -6.28 14.74
N ARG A 5 -16.05 -6.97 13.59
CA ARG A 5 -15.11 -7.07 12.45
C ARG A 5 -13.76 -6.36 12.63
N LEU A 6 -12.71 -7.13 12.88
CA LEU A 6 -11.35 -6.67 13.18
C LEU A 6 -10.67 -5.86 12.05
N ILE A 7 -9.87 -4.90 12.53
CA ILE A 7 -9.11 -3.83 11.85
C ILE A 7 -8.10 -4.36 10.84
N MET A 8 -7.49 -5.51 11.14
CA MET A 8 -6.40 -6.07 10.35
C MET A 8 -6.84 -6.53 8.95
N ALA A 9 -8.08 -6.98 8.78
CA ALA A 9 -8.60 -7.35 7.46
C ALA A 9 -8.68 -6.16 6.50
N ALA A 10 -9.13 -5.01 7.02
CA ALA A 10 -9.27 -3.80 6.23
C ALA A 10 -7.90 -3.21 5.84
N LEU A 11 -6.92 -3.26 6.75
CA LEU A 11 -5.59 -2.69 6.53
C LEU A 11 -4.67 -3.59 5.70
N MET A 12 -4.59 -4.88 6.02
CA MET A 12 -3.62 -5.80 5.41
C MET A 12 -4.17 -6.47 4.14
N GLY A 13 -5.48 -6.73 4.06
CA GLY A 13 -6.11 -7.34 2.88
C GLY A 13 -6.61 -6.35 1.83
N GLY A 14 -6.81 -5.09 2.22
CA GLY A 14 -7.34 -4.04 1.33
C GLY A 14 -6.31 -3.01 0.87
N ALA A 15 -5.36 -2.61 1.70
CA ALA A 15 -4.65 -1.34 1.45
C ALA A 15 -3.63 -1.38 0.30
N MET A 16 -3.15 -2.55 -0.14
CA MET A 16 -2.14 -2.64 -1.22
C MET A 16 -2.72 -2.82 -2.64
N MET A 17 -4.04 -2.80 -2.81
CA MET A 17 -4.69 -2.92 -4.13
C MET A 17 -4.71 -1.59 -4.90
N ILE A 18 -3.53 -1.05 -5.20
CA ILE A 18 -3.43 0.24 -5.89
C ILE A 18 -2.58 0.10 -7.16
N PRO A 19 -3.17 -0.39 -8.27
CA PRO A 19 -2.51 -0.30 -9.56
C PRO A 19 -2.49 1.16 -10.01
N VAL A 20 -1.29 1.72 -10.06
CA VAL A 20 -1.12 3.18 -10.12
C VAL A 20 -1.26 3.71 -11.55
N TRP A 21 -0.74 3.05 -12.58
CA TRP A 21 -0.66 3.71 -13.90
C TRP A 21 -1.08 2.86 -15.11
N ALA A 22 -1.09 1.53 -15.00
CA ALA A 22 -1.45 0.65 -16.12
C ALA A 22 -2.75 -0.15 -15.92
N ALA A 23 -3.44 0.02 -14.78
CA ALA A 23 -4.76 -0.56 -14.64
C ALA A 23 -5.73 0.10 -15.63
N PRO A 24 -6.53 -0.70 -16.36
CA PRO A 24 -7.67 -0.17 -17.08
C PRO A 24 -8.58 0.55 -16.11
N THR A 25 -9.19 1.63 -16.56
CA THR A 25 -10.13 2.41 -15.75
C THR A 25 -11.55 2.03 -16.13
N ASP A 26 -12.52 2.34 -15.26
CA ASP A 26 -13.94 2.11 -15.56
C ASP A 26 -14.38 2.83 -16.85
N ALA A 27 -13.70 3.93 -17.19
CA ALA A 27 -13.90 4.68 -18.43
C ALA A 27 -13.19 4.08 -19.66
N ASN A 28 -12.10 3.34 -19.48
CA ASN A 28 -11.40 2.63 -20.56
C ASN A 28 -11.01 1.20 -20.16
N PRO A 29 -11.97 0.26 -20.18
CA PRO A 29 -11.73 -1.13 -19.78
C PRO A 29 -10.76 -1.88 -20.70
N ALA A 30 -10.52 -1.37 -21.91
CA ALA A 30 -9.58 -1.95 -22.87
C ALA A 30 -8.13 -1.45 -22.69
N GLY A 31 -7.89 -0.40 -21.89
CA GLY A 31 -6.56 0.18 -21.65
C GLY A 31 -5.86 0.78 -22.89
N ASN A 32 -6.60 0.96 -24.00
CA ASN A 32 -6.07 1.42 -25.28
C ASN A 32 -6.19 2.94 -25.44
N SER A 33 -5.50 3.71 -24.59
CA SER A 33 -5.36 5.16 -24.78
C SER A 33 -3.97 5.55 -25.23
N ASN A 34 -3.93 6.60 -26.04
CA ASN A 34 -2.67 7.23 -26.44
C ASN A 34 -1.97 7.82 -25.20
N LEU A 35 -0.67 7.56 -25.09
CA LEU A 35 0.22 8.25 -24.18
C LEU A 35 0.59 9.61 -24.79
N MET A 36 0.27 10.70 -24.11
CA MET A 36 0.68 12.05 -24.50
C MET A 36 1.69 12.58 -23.49
N ILE A 37 2.77 13.16 -23.99
CA ILE A 37 3.85 13.76 -23.19
C ILE A 37 4.08 15.18 -23.70
N THR A 38 4.05 16.17 -22.81
CA THR A 38 4.36 17.57 -23.10
C THR A 38 5.39 18.09 -22.10
N ALA A 39 6.32 18.92 -22.57
CA ALA A 39 7.36 19.54 -21.76
C ALA A 39 7.90 20.80 -22.47
N ASP A 40 8.68 21.61 -21.76
CA ASP A 40 9.37 22.77 -22.34
C ASP A 40 10.42 22.35 -23.38
N GLN A 41 11.09 21.22 -23.14
CA GLN A 41 12.03 20.58 -24.05
C GLN A 41 11.72 19.09 -24.16
N LEU A 42 11.61 18.59 -25.39
CA LEU A 42 11.37 17.18 -25.70
C LEU A 42 12.27 16.77 -26.87
N THR A 43 13.06 15.72 -26.67
CA THR A 43 13.83 15.04 -27.73
C THR A 43 13.30 13.63 -27.90
N TYR A 44 13.29 13.13 -29.13
CA TYR A 44 12.89 11.75 -29.43
C TYR A 44 13.86 11.13 -30.42
N ASP A 45 14.43 9.99 -30.04
CA ASP A 45 15.25 9.16 -30.92
C ASP A 45 14.39 8.00 -31.45
N GLY A 46 14.05 8.06 -32.74
CA GLY A 46 13.27 7.03 -33.41
C GLY A 46 14.01 5.69 -33.62
N VAL A 47 15.32 5.62 -33.40
CA VAL A 47 16.09 4.37 -33.46
C VAL A 47 15.97 3.61 -32.15
N SER A 48 16.22 4.28 -31.02
CA SER A 48 16.13 3.67 -29.69
C SER A 48 14.71 3.66 -29.11
N GLY A 49 13.80 4.48 -29.64
CA GLY A 49 12.47 4.74 -29.10
C GLY A 49 12.48 5.61 -27.84
N ARG A 50 13.59 6.26 -27.52
CA ARG A 50 13.78 7.06 -26.29
C ARG A 50 13.32 8.49 -26.47
N ALA A 51 12.37 8.92 -25.65
CA ALA A 51 11.98 10.30 -25.45
C ALA A 51 12.64 10.85 -24.18
N GLU A 52 13.28 12.02 -24.25
CA GLU A 52 13.78 12.73 -23.07
C GLU A 52 13.03 14.05 -22.92
N VAL A 53 12.63 14.38 -21.69
CA VAL A 53 11.78 15.54 -21.41
C VAL A 53 12.31 16.35 -20.24
N LYS A 54 12.21 17.67 -20.36
CA LYS A 54 12.69 18.62 -19.35
C LYS A 54 11.83 19.88 -19.33
N GLY A 55 11.51 20.32 -18.11
CA GLY A 55 10.74 21.53 -17.83
C GLY A 55 9.24 21.26 -17.96
N SER A 56 8.49 21.54 -16.89
CA SER A 56 7.02 21.49 -16.87
C SER A 56 6.44 20.21 -17.51
N VAL A 57 6.98 19.05 -17.15
CA VAL A 57 6.63 17.78 -17.78
C VAL A 57 5.22 17.39 -17.35
N VAL A 58 4.36 17.11 -18.33
CA VAL A 58 3.02 16.57 -18.13
C VAL A 58 2.86 15.35 -19.02
N ILE A 59 2.45 14.24 -18.41
CA ILE A 59 2.19 12.96 -19.07
C ILE A 59 0.75 12.58 -18.82
N THR A 60 -0.02 12.36 -19.88
CA THR A 60 -1.42 11.94 -19.76
C THR A 60 -1.63 10.60 -20.45
N LYS A 61 -2.32 9.70 -19.76
CA LYS A 61 -2.76 8.41 -20.29
C LYS A 61 -4.09 8.06 -19.65
N ASP A 62 -5.09 7.75 -20.46
CA ASP A 62 -6.46 7.51 -19.98
C ASP A 62 -7.00 8.72 -19.17
N ASP A 63 -7.47 8.49 -17.94
CA ASP A 63 -7.91 9.50 -16.98
C ASP A 63 -6.79 9.98 -16.06
N LYS A 64 -5.55 9.52 -16.26
CA LYS A 64 -4.41 9.78 -15.38
C LYS A 64 -3.52 10.88 -15.97
N THR A 65 -3.18 11.84 -15.13
CA THR A 65 -2.21 12.90 -15.42
C THR A 65 -1.06 12.82 -14.41
N MET A 66 0.16 12.64 -14.89
CA MET A 66 1.39 12.68 -14.10
C MET A 66 2.19 13.92 -14.47
N THR A 67 2.77 14.59 -13.47
CA THR A 67 3.56 15.81 -13.63
C THR A 67 4.92 15.68 -12.94
N GLY A 68 5.93 16.38 -13.45
CA GLY A 68 7.28 16.40 -12.89
C GLY A 68 8.17 17.43 -13.60
N ALA A 69 9.47 17.43 -13.31
CA ALA A 69 10.40 18.40 -13.87
C ALA A 69 11.27 17.83 -15.00
N ILE A 70 11.74 16.59 -14.86
CA ILE A 70 12.67 15.95 -15.80
C ILE A 70 12.36 14.45 -15.87
N GLY A 71 12.45 13.87 -17.06
CA GLY A 71 12.26 12.43 -17.20
C GLY A 71 12.66 11.90 -18.56
N TRP A 72 12.48 10.59 -18.73
CA TRP A 72 12.61 9.91 -20.01
C TRP A 72 11.60 8.78 -20.11
N TYR A 73 11.24 8.41 -21.34
CA TYR A 73 10.36 7.28 -21.64
C TYR A 73 10.87 6.54 -22.86
N ASN A 74 10.91 5.21 -22.82
CA ASN A 74 11.25 4.39 -23.96
C ASN A 74 10.00 3.66 -24.49
N THR A 75 9.61 3.97 -25.73
CA THR A 75 8.40 3.41 -26.35
C THR A 75 8.52 1.93 -26.69
N ASN A 76 9.75 1.42 -26.88
CA ASN A 76 10.00 0.02 -27.23
C ASN A 76 9.95 -0.88 -26.00
N THR A 77 10.52 -0.44 -24.87
CA THR A 77 10.53 -1.20 -23.61
C THR A 77 9.38 -0.86 -22.69
N GLN A 78 8.65 0.23 -22.97
CA GLN A 78 7.60 0.77 -22.09
C GLN A 78 8.09 1.09 -20.68
N GLU A 79 9.34 1.54 -20.60
CA GLU A 79 10.00 1.95 -19.38
C GLU A 79 10.09 3.46 -19.32
N GLY A 80 9.94 4.06 -18.14
CA GLY A 80 10.09 5.50 -18.00
C GLY A 80 10.41 5.93 -16.58
N TYR A 81 11.07 7.07 -16.48
CA TYR A 81 11.48 7.67 -15.21
C TYR A 81 11.10 9.13 -15.20
N LEU A 82 10.58 9.61 -14.07
CA LEU A 82 10.19 11.00 -13.86
C LEU A 82 10.66 11.45 -12.47
N THR A 83 11.22 12.66 -12.39
CA THR A 83 11.75 13.23 -11.14
C THR A 83 11.49 14.73 -11.05
N GLY A 84 11.81 15.30 -9.89
CA GLY A 84 11.63 16.72 -9.57
C GLY A 84 10.29 17.05 -8.94
N GLY A 85 9.79 16.16 -8.08
CA GLY A 85 8.49 16.30 -7.43
C GLY A 85 7.38 15.78 -8.34
N VAL A 86 7.21 14.46 -8.32
CA VAL A 86 6.19 13.78 -9.12
C VAL A 86 4.84 13.91 -8.43
N SER A 87 3.83 14.32 -9.20
CA SER A 87 2.43 14.29 -8.78
C SER A 87 1.59 13.61 -9.85
N MET A 88 0.82 12.60 -9.47
CA MET A 88 -0.16 11.92 -10.32
C MET A 88 -1.57 12.17 -9.78
N ILE A 89 -2.49 12.45 -10.70
CA ILE A 89 -3.92 12.60 -10.41
C ILE A 89 -4.69 11.74 -11.42
N GLY A 90 -5.61 10.91 -10.94
CA GLY A 90 -6.61 10.18 -11.72
C GLY A 90 -8.00 10.32 -11.08
N THR A 91 -9.01 9.65 -11.61
CA THR A 91 -10.41 9.86 -11.18
C THR A 91 -10.63 9.61 -9.68
N ASN A 92 -10.12 8.49 -9.16
CA ASN A 92 -10.26 8.09 -7.75
C ASN A 92 -8.91 7.89 -7.06
N MET A 93 -7.84 8.48 -7.61
CA MET A 93 -6.51 8.26 -7.07
C MET A 93 -5.61 9.46 -7.23
N SER A 94 -4.67 9.60 -6.31
CA SER A 94 -3.58 10.56 -6.40
C SER A 94 -2.31 9.97 -5.81
N MET A 95 -1.16 10.40 -6.31
CA MET A 95 0.14 10.03 -5.79
C MET A 95 1.04 11.26 -5.77
N ALA A 96 1.84 11.40 -4.72
CA ALA A 96 2.99 12.29 -4.67
C ALA A 96 4.25 11.49 -4.32
N ALA A 97 5.37 11.81 -4.96
CA ALA A 97 6.69 11.26 -4.67
C ALA A 97 7.78 12.23 -5.15
N SER A 98 9.03 12.02 -4.76
CA SER A 98 10.15 12.79 -5.31
C SER A 98 10.49 12.34 -6.74
N GLU A 99 10.45 11.02 -6.96
CA GLU A 99 10.68 10.38 -8.26
C GLU A 99 9.86 9.10 -8.41
N VAL A 100 9.62 8.72 -9.67
CA VAL A 100 8.90 7.50 -10.05
C VAL A 100 9.62 6.85 -11.24
N HIS A 101 9.83 5.54 -11.15
CA HIS A 101 10.30 4.66 -12.21
C HIS A 101 9.20 3.64 -12.54
N VAL A 102 8.89 3.51 -13.83
CA VAL A 102 7.93 2.56 -14.37
C VAL A 102 8.68 1.56 -15.24
N LEU A 103 8.52 0.27 -14.95
CA LEU A 103 9.13 -0.83 -15.68
C LEU A 103 8.06 -1.62 -16.43
N HIS A 104 8.17 -1.70 -17.76
CA HIS A 104 7.28 -2.46 -18.64
C HIS A 104 5.79 -2.14 -18.47
N ASN A 105 5.45 -0.92 -18.02
CA ASN A 105 4.10 -0.55 -17.56
C ASN A 105 3.50 -1.49 -16.48
N GLN A 106 4.26 -2.36 -15.83
CA GLN A 106 3.74 -3.36 -14.89
C GLN A 106 4.23 -3.10 -13.47
N GLN A 107 5.43 -2.55 -13.32
CA GLN A 107 6.01 -2.25 -12.02
C GLN A 107 6.21 -0.75 -11.84
N PHE A 108 5.81 -0.28 -10.67
CA PHE A 108 5.96 1.09 -10.19
C PHE A 108 6.93 1.08 -9.04
N ASP A 109 7.91 1.97 -9.10
CA ASP A 109 8.89 2.18 -8.04
C ASP A 109 8.93 3.69 -7.77
N ALA A 110 8.48 4.09 -6.58
CA ALA A 110 8.36 5.48 -6.18
C ALA A 110 9.23 5.74 -4.95
N THR A 111 9.97 6.84 -4.96
CA THR A 111 10.92 7.19 -3.90
C THR A 111 10.72 8.61 -3.42
N GLY A 112 10.90 8.80 -2.12
CA GLY A 112 10.98 10.09 -1.43
C GLY A 112 9.61 10.64 -1.05
N ASN A 113 9.25 10.48 0.24
CA ASN A 113 7.99 10.94 0.83
C ASN A 113 6.78 10.50 0.00
N VAL A 114 6.71 9.22 -0.34
CA VAL A 114 5.62 8.69 -1.15
C VAL A 114 4.33 8.81 -0.34
N HIS A 115 3.34 9.43 -0.96
CA HIS A 115 1.97 9.42 -0.48
C HIS A 115 1.07 9.00 -1.63
N LEU A 116 0.34 7.93 -1.42
CA LEU A 116 -0.61 7.43 -2.37
C LEU A 116 -2.00 7.38 -1.72
N GLN A 117 -2.98 7.90 -2.45
CA GLN A 117 -4.39 7.82 -2.07
C GLN A 117 -5.17 7.15 -3.19
N LYS A 118 -6.05 6.23 -2.83
CA LYS A 118 -7.04 5.64 -3.73
C LYS A 118 -8.32 5.37 -2.98
N ASP A 119 -9.42 5.91 -3.49
CA ASP A 119 -10.73 5.87 -2.82
C ASP A 119 -10.61 6.38 -1.36
N ASP A 120 -10.93 5.54 -0.38
CA ASP A 120 -10.86 5.80 1.06
C ASP A 120 -9.56 5.33 1.72
N ARG A 121 -8.56 4.94 0.92
CA ARG A 121 -7.31 4.31 1.36
C ARG A 121 -6.14 5.24 1.13
N GLN A 122 -5.23 5.27 2.09
CA GLN A 122 -3.97 5.99 1.98
C GLN A 122 -2.79 5.11 2.35
N LEU A 123 -1.66 5.36 1.70
CA LEU A 123 -0.40 4.68 1.86
C LEU A 123 0.71 5.72 1.89
N TYR A 124 1.60 5.59 2.87
CA TYR A 124 2.78 6.42 3.03
C TYR A 124 4.02 5.56 3.18
N GLY A 125 5.16 6.06 2.69
CA GLY A 125 6.48 5.46 2.92
C GLY A 125 7.61 6.24 2.25
N ASP A 126 8.85 5.91 2.60
CA ASP A 126 10.02 6.53 1.98
C ASP A 126 10.28 5.95 0.58
N HIS A 127 10.01 4.66 0.40
CA HIS A 127 10.07 3.94 -0.87
C HIS A 127 8.88 2.99 -0.99
N VAL A 128 8.27 2.96 -2.17
CA VAL A 128 7.09 2.14 -2.46
C VAL A 128 7.26 1.48 -3.81
N ASN A 129 7.18 0.15 -3.83
CA ASN A 129 7.20 -0.66 -5.03
C ASN A 129 5.87 -1.40 -5.19
N TYR A 130 5.38 -1.50 -6.43
CA TYR A 130 4.19 -2.29 -6.74
C TYR A 130 4.28 -2.92 -8.13
N ASN A 131 4.05 -4.22 -8.22
CA ASN A 131 3.97 -4.97 -9.47
C ASN A 131 2.52 -5.43 -9.71
N THR A 132 1.89 -4.91 -10.77
CA THR A 132 0.49 -5.20 -11.12
C THR A 132 0.27 -6.62 -11.61
N GLU A 133 1.29 -7.28 -12.16
CA GLU A 133 1.20 -8.64 -12.68
C GLU A 133 1.18 -9.66 -11.54
N THR A 134 2.09 -9.53 -10.58
CA THR A 134 2.18 -10.45 -9.44
C THR A 134 1.26 -10.03 -8.29
N GLY A 135 0.81 -8.78 -8.27
CA GLY A 135 0.11 -8.19 -7.13
C GLY A 135 1.01 -7.95 -5.92
N TYR A 136 2.34 -8.02 -6.10
CA TYR A 136 3.30 -7.77 -5.04
C TYR A 136 3.44 -6.26 -4.78
N GLY A 137 3.33 -5.86 -3.53
CA GLY A 137 3.59 -4.50 -3.06
C GLY A 137 4.59 -4.51 -1.92
N GLU A 138 5.41 -3.47 -1.85
CA GLU A 138 6.43 -3.27 -0.82
C GLU A 138 6.51 -1.79 -0.43
N ILE A 139 6.65 -1.53 0.87
CA ILE A 139 6.85 -0.22 1.46
C ILE A 139 8.06 -0.31 2.38
N ILE A 140 9.03 0.56 2.18
CA ILE A 140 10.25 0.62 2.99
C ILE A 140 10.38 2.02 3.59
N GLY A 141 10.59 2.07 4.91
CA GLY A 141 10.78 3.30 5.68
C GLY A 141 9.46 4.05 5.94
N ASN A 142 9.21 4.40 7.20
CA ASN A 142 8.05 5.19 7.63
C ASN A 142 6.70 4.68 7.06
N GLY A 143 6.55 3.36 6.93
CA GLY A 143 5.38 2.75 6.31
C GLY A 143 4.12 2.99 7.13
N GLN A 144 3.10 3.55 6.49
CA GLN A 144 1.79 3.77 7.10
C GLN A 144 0.67 3.47 6.11
N LEU A 145 -0.27 2.63 6.52
CA LEU A 145 -1.47 2.27 5.76
C LEU A 145 -2.70 2.71 6.53
N MET A 146 -3.61 3.41 5.85
CA MET A 146 -4.84 3.92 6.42
C MET A 146 -6.04 3.50 5.60
N VAL A 147 -7.08 3.02 6.27
CA VAL A 147 -8.39 2.71 5.67
C VAL A 147 -9.47 3.16 6.64
N ALA A 148 -10.22 4.20 6.26
CA ALA A 148 -11.10 4.91 7.19
C ALA A 148 -10.36 5.37 8.46
N ASP A 149 -10.76 4.88 9.64
CA ASP A 149 -10.12 5.20 10.94
C ASP A 149 -9.09 4.17 11.40
N ASN A 150 -8.82 3.16 10.57
CA ASN A 150 -7.86 2.10 10.85
C ASN A 150 -6.48 2.55 10.38
N ILE A 151 -5.45 2.31 11.19
CA ILE A 151 -4.07 2.66 10.87
C ILE A 151 -3.15 1.48 11.19
N LEU A 152 -2.27 1.13 10.25
CA LEU A 152 -1.18 0.18 10.42
C LEU A 152 0.13 0.93 10.13
N THR A 153 1.12 0.79 11.00
CA THR A 153 2.48 1.30 10.77
C THR A 153 3.51 0.18 10.82
N GLY A 154 4.62 0.35 10.11
CA GLY A 154 5.79 -0.52 10.19
C GLY A 154 6.94 0.02 9.35
N GLU A 155 8.16 -0.38 9.67
CA GLU A 155 9.37 0.03 8.92
C GLU A 155 9.47 -0.67 7.56
N HIS A 156 8.96 -1.89 7.45
CA HIS A 156 8.95 -2.66 6.20
C HIS A 156 7.63 -3.42 6.07
N ILE A 157 6.88 -3.14 5.02
CA ILE A 157 5.57 -3.76 4.79
C ILE A 157 5.54 -4.37 3.39
N THR A 158 5.20 -5.65 3.29
CA THR A 158 4.99 -6.35 2.01
C THR A 158 3.58 -6.89 1.93
N ALA A 159 3.01 -6.99 0.73
CA ALA A 159 1.77 -7.71 0.50
C ALA A 159 1.71 -8.37 -0.86
N PHE A 160 0.89 -9.42 -0.95
CA PHE A 160 0.45 -10.03 -2.19
C PHE A 160 -1.06 -9.85 -2.29
N THR A 161 -1.49 -8.95 -3.15
CA THR A 161 -2.91 -8.61 -3.29
C THR A 161 -3.73 -9.73 -3.91
N ASN A 162 -3.10 -10.55 -4.76
CA ASN A 162 -3.75 -11.68 -5.42
C ASN A 162 -4.06 -12.83 -4.45
N GLU A 163 -3.28 -12.93 -3.37
CA GLU A 163 -3.42 -13.96 -2.34
C GLU A 163 -4.02 -13.43 -1.02
N ILE A 164 -4.23 -12.10 -0.94
CA ILE A 164 -4.67 -11.39 0.27
C ILE A 164 -3.78 -11.78 1.47
N SER A 165 -2.48 -11.57 1.29
CA SER A 165 -1.48 -11.77 2.35
C SER A 165 -0.61 -10.52 2.53
N ALA A 166 -0.19 -10.25 3.75
CA ALA A 166 0.70 -9.13 4.04
C ALA A 166 1.56 -9.40 5.27
N THR A 167 2.73 -8.76 5.33
CA THR A 167 3.65 -8.81 6.45
C THR A 167 4.17 -7.40 6.73
N ALA A 168 4.04 -6.93 7.96
CA ALA A 168 4.63 -5.69 8.45
C ALA A 168 5.71 -6.03 9.49
N LYS A 169 6.84 -5.33 9.45
CA LYS A 169 7.97 -5.53 10.36
C LYS A 169 8.53 -4.21 10.85
N GLY A 170 9.11 -4.25 12.04
CA GLY A 170 9.73 -3.11 12.70
C GLY A 170 8.70 -2.22 13.36
N ASN A 171 8.62 -2.31 14.70
CA ASN A 171 7.76 -1.48 15.54
C ASN A 171 6.32 -1.37 15.02
N VAL A 172 5.72 -2.52 14.70
CA VAL A 172 4.39 -2.55 14.11
C VAL A 172 3.37 -2.01 15.11
N THR A 173 2.53 -1.08 14.64
CA THR A 173 1.35 -0.63 15.39
C THR A 173 0.10 -0.79 14.55
N VAL A 174 -0.99 -1.20 15.19
CA VAL A 174 -2.31 -1.31 14.58
C VAL A 174 -3.30 -0.61 15.49
N SER A 175 -4.07 0.33 14.95
CA SER A 175 -5.04 1.09 15.74
C SER A 175 -6.36 1.31 15.00
N SER A 176 -7.43 1.49 15.77
CA SER A 176 -8.72 2.01 15.30
C SER A 176 -9.39 2.76 16.42
N THR A 177 -9.76 4.00 16.13
CA THR A 177 -10.41 4.88 17.10
C THR A 177 -11.85 4.42 17.35
N SER A 178 -12.59 4.09 16.30
CA SER A 178 -14.00 3.67 16.41
C SER A 178 -14.18 2.37 17.19
N ARG A 179 -13.17 1.49 17.16
CA ARG A 179 -13.17 0.20 17.87
C ARG A 179 -12.47 0.24 19.22
N ASN A 180 -11.83 1.37 19.56
CA ASN A 180 -11.02 1.54 20.76
C ASN A 180 -10.00 0.40 20.93
N ILE A 181 -9.24 0.15 19.85
CA ILE A 181 -8.19 -0.88 19.79
C ILE A 181 -6.86 -0.23 19.47
N ASN A 182 -5.82 -0.65 20.18
CA ASN A 182 -4.42 -0.41 19.84
C ASN A 182 -3.63 -1.70 20.05
N ALA A 183 -2.84 -2.13 19.08
CA ALA A 183 -1.98 -3.29 19.19
C ALA A 183 -0.58 -2.95 18.69
N THR A 184 0.43 -3.58 19.30
CA THR A 184 1.84 -3.41 18.97
C THR A 184 2.53 -4.77 18.88
N ALA A 185 3.50 -4.90 17.99
CA ALA A 185 4.35 -6.09 17.85
C ALA A 185 5.65 -5.75 17.09
N ASP A 186 6.61 -6.67 17.09
CA ASP A 186 7.81 -6.55 16.25
C ASP A 186 7.49 -6.88 14.78
N GLU A 187 6.56 -7.83 14.55
CA GLU A 187 6.08 -8.26 13.25
C GLU A 187 4.56 -8.52 13.29
N ALA A 188 3.86 -8.20 12.20
CA ALA A 188 2.48 -8.61 11.97
C ALA A 188 2.39 -9.36 10.63
N VAL A 189 1.79 -10.54 10.63
CA VAL A 189 1.52 -11.33 9.42
C VAL A 189 0.01 -11.49 9.28
N TYR A 190 -0.51 -11.33 8.07
CA TYR A 190 -1.92 -11.50 7.76
C TYR A 190 -2.12 -12.36 6.52
N THR A 191 -3.14 -13.21 6.55
CA THR A 191 -3.59 -13.99 5.40
C THR A 191 -5.11 -14.09 5.40
N GLN A 192 -5.72 -14.18 4.22
CA GLN A 192 -7.14 -14.48 4.04
C GLN A 192 -7.39 -15.15 2.69
N THR A 193 -8.32 -16.11 2.62
CA THR A 193 -8.74 -16.64 1.32
C THR A 193 -9.63 -15.61 0.60
N PRO A 194 -9.40 -15.34 -0.71
CA PRO A 194 -10.23 -14.41 -1.47
C PRO A 194 -11.74 -14.71 -1.35
N ASN A 195 -12.51 -13.66 -1.01
CA ASN A 195 -13.96 -13.72 -0.81
C ASN A 195 -14.43 -14.64 0.32
N GLN A 196 -13.54 -15.08 1.20
CA GLN A 196 -13.88 -15.85 2.41
C GLN A 196 -13.70 -14.99 3.66
N ASN A 197 -14.43 -15.34 4.71
CA ASN A 197 -14.31 -14.71 6.03
C ASN A 197 -13.48 -15.59 6.97
N ASP A 198 -12.28 -15.99 6.52
CA ASP A 198 -11.40 -16.93 7.23
C ASP A 198 -10.06 -16.30 7.68
N GLY A 199 -9.91 -14.98 7.50
CA GLY A 199 -8.61 -14.37 7.66
C GLY A 199 -8.03 -14.48 9.07
N VAL A 200 -6.71 -14.54 9.13
CA VAL A 200 -5.93 -14.72 10.35
C VAL A 200 -4.82 -13.69 10.38
N ALA A 201 -4.64 -13.06 11.53
CA ALA A 201 -3.48 -12.23 11.78
C ALA A 201 -2.65 -12.77 12.93
N TYR A 202 -1.33 -12.68 12.78
CA TYR A 202 -0.36 -13.03 13.81
C TYR A 202 0.43 -11.79 14.17
N LEU A 203 0.37 -11.36 15.43
CA LEU A 203 1.25 -10.36 16.01
C LEU A 203 2.38 -11.10 16.72
N LYS A 204 3.62 -10.89 16.31
CA LYS A 204 4.79 -11.66 16.77
C LYS A 204 5.84 -10.72 17.36
N GLY A 205 6.45 -11.16 18.46
CA GLY A 205 7.47 -10.41 19.16
C GLY A 205 6.86 -9.27 19.96
N ASN A 206 6.99 -9.35 21.30
CA ASN A 206 6.47 -8.36 22.24
C ASN A 206 5.00 -7.96 21.97
N ALA A 207 4.18 -8.94 21.56
CA ALA A 207 2.82 -8.68 21.09
C ALA A 207 1.93 -8.20 22.25
N ARG A 208 1.32 -7.04 22.06
CA ARG A 208 0.46 -6.40 23.04
C ARG A 208 -0.76 -5.83 22.35
N ALA A 209 -1.95 -6.25 22.77
CA ALA A 209 -3.21 -5.73 22.28
C ALA A 209 -4.01 -5.10 23.42
N VAL A 210 -4.53 -3.90 23.19
CA VAL A 210 -5.43 -3.19 24.10
C VAL A 210 -6.75 -2.97 23.39
N GLN A 211 -7.85 -3.42 23.99
CA GLN A 211 -9.19 -3.19 23.49
C GLN A 211 -10.12 -2.82 24.63
N ASN A 212 -10.76 -1.65 24.54
CA ASN A 212 -11.71 -1.17 25.56
C ASN A 212 -11.13 -1.20 26.99
N GLY A 213 -9.83 -0.92 27.14
CA GLY A 213 -9.11 -0.97 28.42
C GLY A 213 -8.67 -2.36 28.87
N ASN A 214 -9.09 -3.43 28.21
CA ASN A 214 -8.52 -4.76 28.44
C ASN A 214 -7.19 -4.87 27.73
N VAL A 215 -6.20 -5.52 28.36
CA VAL A 215 -4.84 -5.68 27.83
C VAL A 215 -4.53 -7.17 27.72
N LEU A 216 -4.03 -7.59 26.56
CA LEU A 216 -3.52 -8.92 26.30
C LEU A 216 -2.07 -8.83 25.83
N GLU A 217 -1.17 -9.49 26.53
CA GLU A 217 0.27 -9.53 26.25
C GLU A 217 0.73 -10.97 26.12
N ALA A 218 1.48 -11.26 25.04
CA ALA A 218 2.06 -12.58 24.78
C ALA A 218 3.28 -12.46 23.86
N PRO A 219 4.14 -13.49 23.79
CA PRO A 219 5.17 -13.57 22.75
C PRO A 219 4.58 -13.53 21.33
N GLU A 220 3.41 -14.15 21.14
CA GLU A 220 2.66 -14.12 19.90
C GLU A 220 1.15 -14.10 20.17
N LEU A 221 0.41 -13.31 19.40
CA LEU A 221 -1.06 -13.29 19.40
C LEU A 221 -1.56 -13.70 18.03
N LYS A 222 -2.33 -14.79 17.99
CA LYS A 222 -3.13 -15.16 16.82
C LYS A 222 -4.51 -14.54 16.97
N ILE A 223 -4.95 -13.83 15.94
CA ILE A 223 -6.24 -13.16 15.88
C ILE A 223 -7.03 -13.76 14.72
N GLN A 224 -8.16 -14.38 15.03
CA GLN A 224 -9.02 -15.01 14.05
C GLN A 224 -10.20 -14.10 13.72
N LEU A 225 -10.40 -13.78 12.43
CA LEU A 225 -11.45 -12.86 11.99
C LEU A 225 -12.85 -13.47 11.99
N SER A 226 -12.94 -14.76 11.72
CA SER A 226 -14.21 -15.47 11.52
C SER A 226 -15.09 -15.42 12.77
N ASP A 227 -14.50 -15.58 13.94
CA ASP A 227 -15.18 -15.56 15.25
C ASP A 227 -14.73 -14.42 16.16
N ASN A 228 -13.79 -13.59 15.69
CA ASN A 228 -13.18 -12.49 16.44
C ASN A 228 -12.49 -12.94 17.74
N SER A 229 -11.90 -14.13 17.74
CA SER A 229 -11.13 -14.63 18.87
C SER A 229 -9.66 -14.20 18.81
N ALA A 230 -9.03 -14.20 19.98
CA ALA A 230 -7.59 -14.05 20.13
C ALA A 230 -7.04 -15.24 20.93
N GLU A 231 -5.96 -15.82 20.45
CA GLU A 231 -5.25 -16.94 21.06
C GLU A 231 -3.80 -16.52 21.32
N THR A 232 -3.31 -16.77 22.52
CA THR A 232 -1.93 -16.46 22.91
C THR A 232 -1.03 -17.66 22.63
N LEU A 233 0.11 -17.43 21.99
CA LEU A 233 1.07 -18.46 21.60
C LEU A 233 2.47 -18.11 22.13
N GLY A 234 3.38 -19.09 22.10
CA GLY A 234 4.81 -18.84 22.33
C GLY A 234 5.24 -18.68 23.80
N GLY A 235 4.34 -18.85 24.78
CA GLY A 235 4.72 -18.96 26.19
C GLY A 235 3.80 -18.22 27.17
N ARG A 236 4.40 -17.70 28.26
CA ARG A 236 3.67 -17.00 29.33
C ARG A 236 2.97 -15.78 28.77
N SER A 237 1.68 -15.68 29.07
CA SER A 237 0.81 -14.60 28.60
C SER A 237 0.09 -13.95 29.77
N THR A 238 -0.28 -12.69 29.60
CA THR A 238 -0.97 -11.89 30.62
C THR A 238 -2.24 -11.30 30.05
N LEU A 239 -3.36 -11.50 30.73
CA LEU A 239 -4.63 -10.84 30.46
C LEU A 239 -4.98 -9.94 31.64
N ILE A 240 -5.13 -8.64 31.39
CA ILE A 240 -5.61 -7.65 32.36
C ILE A 240 -6.99 -7.19 31.91
N ILE A 241 -7.99 -7.42 32.76
CA ILE A 241 -9.38 -7.04 32.48
C ILE A 241 -9.69 -5.78 33.26
N THR A 242 -10.19 -4.76 32.57
CA THR A 242 -10.73 -3.55 33.20
C THR A 242 -12.24 -3.73 33.34
N PRO A 243 -12.76 -3.94 34.56
CA PRO A 243 -14.20 -4.12 34.77
C PRO A 243 -14.96 -2.86 34.35
N LYS A 244 -16.17 -3.05 33.80
CA LYS A 244 -17.12 -1.99 33.50
C LYS A 244 -18.26 -1.99 34.51
#